data_AF-A0A4C1XES1-F1
#
_entry.id   AF-A0A4C1XES1-F1
#
_cell.length_a   1.000
_cell.length_b   1.000
_cell.length_c   1.000
_cell.angle_alpha   90.00
_cell.angle_beta   90.00
_cell.angle_gamma   90.00
#
_symmetry.space_group_name_H-M   'P 1'
#
loop_
_entity.id
_entity.type
_entity.pdbx_description
1 polymer ?
#
loop_
_entity_poly.entity_id
_entity_poly.type
_entity_poly.pdbx_seq_one_letter_code
_entity_poly.pdbx_strand_id
1 'polypeptide(L)'
;MKAVWCLRQEPVALESLQRLVGRVLYAPDDRLARELMRAVAARLDLVPANTTGPRYRVYTEFATESALDEFLANAPKPELDDCLALVFHNLDGESWPRHLNYTIKANLPPITSALVFDKEGSHNEYLGTMYYEFMALQWAVDSVYLQKVTDKPVAQNVVLQEFPSVTTRKVRDMSGLLTALTTCTWLAPMLSTIFLISRLIEERSSGIRELMKMMGVTSDELGLAHFVNTLPACLSFAIGSLIIFKMSSTPVFPESSGLFLALFLFTYFVNMMAVGFCCSYIVTSSSHTISMAVFVYILLSVMPDLVPRDARHPTLTALTALVPHVGPLYLWEELCQLEAQDFIQRNYTQIRSPAMRDDVRFNPDGLYRRVFFRITWGNTEGVL
;
A
#
# COMPACT_ATOMS: atom_id res chain seq x y z
N MET A 1 -5.31 -17.32 16.37
CA MET A 1 -4.33 -16.33 16.87
C MET A 1 -3.55 -15.75 15.70
N LYS A 2 -3.85 -14.52 15.28
CA LYS A 2 -3.02 -13.81 14.28
C LYS A 2 -2.07 -12.92 15.06
N ALA A 3 -0.79 -13.30 15.11
CA ALA A 3 0.25 -12.45 15.69
C ALA A 3 0.46 -11.25 14.76
N VAL A 4 0.27 -10.05 15.30
CA VAL A 4 0.72 -8.81 14.67
C VAL A 4 2.19 -8.66 15.04
N TRP A 5 3.05 -8.77 14.04
CA TRP A 5 4.46 -8.47 14.20
C TRP A 5 4.60 -6.96 14.08
N CYS A 6 4.64 -6.28 15.23
CA CYS A 6 5.18 -4.92 15.26
C CYS A 6 6.70 -5.09 15.25
N LEU A 7 7.31 -4.92 14.08
CA LEU A 7 8.77 -4.83 13.97
C LEU A 7 9.18 -3.50 14.60
N ARG A 8 9.38 -3.53 15.91
CA ARG A 8 9.99 -2.43 16.64
C ARG A 8 11.50 -2.54 16.42
N GLN A 9 12.02 -1.75 15.49
CA GLN A 9 13.46 -1.54 15.45
C GLN A 9 13.87 -0.76 16.71
N GLU A 10 14.88 -1.27 17.40
CA GLU A 10 15.45 -0.58 18.55
C GLU A 10 16.10 0.72 18.07
N PRO A 11 16.00 1.82 18.84
CA PRO A 11 16.67 3.07 18.48
C PRO A 11 18.17 2.82 18.39
N VAL A 12 18.77 3.18 17.26
CA VAL A 12 20.20 2.99 17.02
C VAL A 12 20.91 4.32 17.21
N ALA A 13 21.89 4.37 18.11
CA ALA A 13 22.72 5.55 18.29
C ALA A 13 23.56 5.79 17.02
N LEU A 14 23.58 7.02 16.49
CA LEU A 14 24.39 7.35 15.32
C LEU A 14 25.88 7.10 15.57
N GLU A 15 26.33 7.15 16.83
CA GLU A 15 27.70 6.85 17.21
C GLU A 15 28.09 5.38 16.98
N SER A 16 27.16 4.44 17.15
CA SER A 16 27.44 3.02 16.86
C SER A 16 27.49 2.75 15.35
N LEU A 17 26.85 3.60 14.54
CA LEU A 17 26.81 3.52 13.08
C LEU A 17 28.04 4.12 12.40
N GLN A 18 28.92 4.81 13.14
CA GLN A 18 30.16 5.39 12.59
C GLN A 18 31.04 4.37 11.88
N ARG A 19 30.95 3.08 12.25
CA ARG A 19 31.71 1.97 11.65
C ARG A 19 31.20 1.52 10.28
N LEU A 20 29.99 1.92 9.89
CA LEU A 20 29.40 1.55 8.61
C LEU A 20 29.93 2.40 7.46
N VAL A 21 30.39 3.62 7.73
CA VAL A 21 30.98 4.47 6.69
C VAL A 21 32.26 3.82 6.19
N GLY A 22 32.22 3.36 4.93
CA GLY A 22 33.32 2.73 4.21
C GLY A 22 34.27 3.78 3.62
N ARG A 23 33.92 4.33 2.46
CA ARG A 23 34.81 5.25 1.73
C ARG A 23 34.22 6.66 1.64
N VAL A 24 35.02 7.66 2.02
CA VAL A 24 34.62 9.07 1.94
C VAL A 24 35.52 9.82 0.97
N LEU A 25 34.93 10.44 -0.04
CA LEU A 25 35.63 11.32 -0.97
C LEU A 25 35.31 12.77 -0.58
N TYR A 26 36.25 13.70 -0.63
CA TYR A 26 35.93 15.10 -0.36
C TYR A 26 36.62 16.08 -1.30
N ALA A 27 35.95 17.22 -1.55
CA ALA A 27 36.46 18.35 -2.31
C ALA A 27 35.85 19.66 -1.78
N PRO A 28 36.51 20.82 -1.96
CA PRO A 28 37.91 21.00 -2.36
C PRO A 28 38.91 20.65 -1.23
N ASP A 29 40.18 20.47 -1.61
CA ASP A 29 41.30 20.21 -0.70
C ASP A 29 41.91 21.50 -0.09
N ASP A 30 41.03 22.31 0.50
CA ASP A 30 41.43 23.54 1.18
C ASP A 30 41.97 23.29 2.58
N ARG A 31 42.71 24.26 3.14
CA ARG A 31 43.30 24.14 4.48
C ARG A 31 42.24 23.85 5.56
N LEU A 32 41.12 24.56 5.55
CA LEU A 32 40.03 24.37 6.51
C LEU A 32 39.28 23.05 6.27
N ALA A 33 38.99 22.73 5.00
CA ALA A 33 38.34 21.47 4.63
C ALA A 33 39.19 20.26 5.06
N ARG A 34 40.51 20.31 4.84
CA ARG A 34 41.46 19.27 5.27
C ARG A 34 41.53 19.15 6.79
N GLU A 35 41.51 20.26 7.52
CA GLU A 35 41.49 20.23 8.99
C GLU A 35 40.19 19.61 9.51
N LEU A 36 39.04 20.00 8.94
CA LEU A 36 37.74 19.45 9.27
C LEU A 36 37.70 17.95 8.99
N MET A 37 38.11 17.55 7.79
CA MET A 37 38.10 16.16 7.35
C MET A 37 39.05 15.27 8.14
N ARG A 38 40.19 15.77 8.61
CA ARG A 38 41.04 15.00 9.54
C ARG A 38 40.34 14.71 10.87
N ALA A 39 39.60 15.67 11.40
CA ALA A 39 38.86 15.48 12.64
C ALA A 39 37.62 14.57 12.43
N VAL A 40 36.92 14.70 11.30
CA VAL A 40 35.84 13.79 10.90
C VAL A 40 36.37 12.37 10.69
N ALA A 41 37.50 12.21 10.00
CA ALA A 41 38.15 10.92 9.78
C ALA A 41 38.57 10.28 11.10
N ALA A 42 39.11 11.05 12.05
CA ALA A 42 39.45 10.55 13.38
C ALA A 42 38.20 10.04 14.13
N ARG A 43 37.06 10.73 14.00
CA ARG A 43 35.80 10.31 14.64
C ARG A 43 35.20 9.06 13.99
N LEU A 44 35.30 8.93 12.67
CA LEU A 44 34.80 7.79 11.91
C LEU A 44 35.77 6.59 11.85
N ASP A 45 36.99 6.73 12.39
CA ASP A 45 38.08 5.75 12.26
C ASP A 45 38.44 5.47 10.78
N LEU A 46 38.54 6.54 9.98
CA LEU A 46 38.96 6.52 8.59
C LEU A 46 40.45 6.82 8.46
N VAL A 47 41.10 6.15 7.51
CA VAL A 47 42.54 6.28 7.25
C VAL A 47 42.77 6.99 5.90
N PRO A 48 43.83 7.78 5.72
CA PRO A 48 44.13 8.36 4.40
C PRO A 48 44.36 7.25 3.37
N ALA A 49 43.83 7.41 2.15
CA ALA A 49 43.94 6.40 1.08
C ALA A 49 45.39 6.01 0.72
N ASN A 50 46.36 6.87 0.98
CA ASN A 50 47.79 6.64 0.70
C ASN A 50 48.45 5.64 1.68
N THR A 51 47.72 5.15 2.68
CA THR A 51 48.26 4.23 3.70
C THR A 51 48.19 2.81 3.16
N THR A 52 49.34 2.20 2.88
CA THR A 52 49.46 0.85 2.33
C THR A 52 48.87 -0.20 3.29
N GLY A 53 47.63 -0.63 3.04
CA GLY A 53 46.99 -1.72 3.76
C GLY A 53 45.60 -2.05 3.20
N PRO A 54 45.08 -3.27 3.41
CA PRO A 54 43.77 -3.72 2.93
C PRO A 54 42.61 -3.16 3.80
N ARG A 55 42.70 -1.90 4.23
CA ARG A 55 41.63 -1.26 5.00
C ARG A 55 40.61 -0.70 4.02
N TYR A 56 39.40 -1.25 4.05
CA TYR A 56 38.24 -0.79 3.28
C TYR A 56 37.70 0.58 3.72
N ARG A 57 38.29 1.20 4.76
CA ARG A 57 37.79 2.42 5.41
C ARG A 57 38.75 3.59 5.22
N VAL A 58 38.56 4.30 4.12
CA VAL A 58 39.50 5.34 3.69
C VAL A 58 38.81 6.63 3.31
N TYR A 59 39.54 7.74 3.47
CA TYR A 59 39.15 9.01 2.90
C TYR A 59 40.13 9.48 1.82
N THR A 60 39.60 10.08 0.76
CA THR A 60 40.37 10.54 -0.42
C THR A 60 40.05 12.00 -0.71
N GLU A 61 41.08 12.78 -1.00
CA GLU A 61 41.00 14.21 -1.27
C GLU A 61 41.05 14.52 -2.77
N PHE A 62 40.26 15.50 -3.19
CA PHE A 62 40.23 16.00 -4.56
C PHE A 62 40.41 17.51 -4.55
N ALA A 63 41.24 18.02 -5.47
CA ALA A 63 41.57 19.44 -5.54
C ALA A 63 40.35 20.32 -5.88
N THR A 64 39.42 19.83 -6.70
CA THR A 64 38.24 20.57 -7.16
C THR A 64 37.02 19.66 -7.23
N GLU A 65 35.81 20.26 -7.16
CA GLU A 65 34.56 19.54 -7.34
C GLU A 65 34.49 18.85 -8.72
N SER A 66 34.99 19.50 -9.78
CA SER A 66 35.02 18.91 -11.13
C SER A 66 35.85 17.63 -11.20
N ALA A 67 36.97 17.55 -10.49
CA ALA A 67 37.81 16.34 -10.47
C ALA A 67 37.11 15.20 -9.70
N LEU A 68 36.35 15.54 -8.66
CA LEU A 68 35.53 14.58 -7.93
C LEU A 68 34.38 14.06 -8.81
N ASP A 69 33.69 14.94 -9.53
CA ASP A 69 32.59 14.54 -10.43
C ASP A 69 33.09 13.68 -11.60
N GLU A 70 34.27 13.99 -12.16
CA GLU A 70 34.90 13.15 -13.19
C GLU A 70 35.27 11.76 -12.65
N PHE A 71 35.76 11.68 -11.40
CA PHE A 71 36.03 10.40 -10.75
C PHE A 71 34.74 9.60 -10.54
N LEU A 72 33.67 10.24 -10.03
CA LEU A 72 32.38 9.59 -9.81
C LEU A 72 31.76 9.09 -11.11
N ALA A 73 31.97 9.80 -12.24
CA ALA A 73 31.48 9.40 -13.55
C ALA A 73 32.25 8.22 -14.17
N ASN A 74 33.55 8.13 -13.91
CA ASN A 74 34.45 7.15 -14.54
C ASN A 74 34.71 5.90 -13.68
N ALA A 75 34.42 5.93 -12.38
CA ALA A 75 34.66 4.81 -11.49
C ALA A 75 33.70 3.63 -11.79
N PRO A 76 34.18 2.38 -11.68
CA PRO A 76 33.34 1.21 -11.86
C PRO A 76 32.29 1.13 -10.73
N LYS A 77 31.02 0.86 -11.08
CA LYS A 77 29.88 0.76 -10.14
C LYS A 77 30.16 0.02 -8.81
N PRO A 78 30.80 -1.17 -8.79
CA PRO A 78 31.07 -1.87 -7.53
C PRO A 78 32.02 -1.13 -6.58
N GLU A 79 32.81 -0.17 -7.07
CA GLU A 79 33.64 0.70 -6.21
C GLU A 79 32.86 1.90 -5.66
N LEU A 80 31.71 2.24 -6.25
CA LEU A 80 30.87 3.38 -5.88
C LEU A 80 29.75 3.01 -4.89
N ASP A 81 29.39 1.72 -4.78
CA ASP A 81 28.24 1.27 -3.99
C ASP A 81 28.37 1.64 -2.48
N ASP A 82 29.60 1.74 -1.96
CA ASP A 82 29.90 2.12 -0.56
C ASP A 82 30.64 3.48 -0.45
N CYS A 83 30.50 4.35 -1.46
CA CYS A 83 31.17 5.65 -1.51
C CYS A 83 30.22 6.82 -1.20
N LEU A 84 30.63 7.66 -0.25
CA LEU A 84 30.02 8.96 0.02
C LEU A 84 30.97 10.08 -0.39
N ALA A 85 30.51 10.99 -1.23
CA ALA A 85 31.26 12.16 -1.67
C ALA A 85 30.78 13.43 -0.97
N LEU A 86 31.69 14.20 -0.40
CA LEU A 86 31.43 15.39 0.38
C LEU A 86 31.99 16.62 -0.34
N VAL A 87 31.13 17.54 -0.72
CA VAL A 87 31.50 18.79 -1.38
C VAL A 87 31.29 19.94 -0.41
N PHE A 88 32.37 20.63 -0.07
CA PHE A 88 32.33 21.82 0.77
C PHE A 88 32.19 23.08 -0.08
N HIS A 89 31.32 23.99 0.35
CA HIS A 89 31.05 25.24 -0.36
C HIS A 89 31.51 26.44 0.49
N ASN A 90 32.28 27.34 -0.12
CA ASN A 90 32.75 28.60 0.50
C ASN A 90 33.56 28.38 1.79
N LEU A 91 34.54 27.47 1.78
CA LEU A 91 35.42 27.16 2.92
C LEU A 91 36.83 27.79 2.78
N ASP A 92 36.95 28.75 1.87
CA ASP A 92 38.19 29.33 1.38
C ASP A 92 38.73 30.48 2.27
N GLY A 93 38.06 30.76 3.39
CA GLY A 93 38.38 31.86 4.31
C GLY A 93 39.49 31.54 5.32
N GLU A 94 40.00 32.58 6.01
CA GLU A 94 40.98 32.40 7.11
C GLU A 94 40.34 31.95 8.43
N SER A 95 39.02 32.12 8.59
CA SER A 95 38.28 31.78 9.79
C SER A 95 37.09 30.87 9.48
N TRP A 96 36.66 30.09 10.48
CA TRP A 96 35.49 29.24 10.35
C TRP A 96 34.24 30.07 10.01
N PRO A 97 33.48 29.70 8.96
CA PRO A 97 32.24 30.40 8.64
C PRO A 97 31.25 30.26 9.79
N ARG A 98 30.23 31.13 9.85
CA ARG A 98 29.14 30.95 10.82
C ARG A 98 28.21 29.79 10.45
N HIS A 99 28.08 29.51 9.16
CA HIS A 99 27.22 28.46 8.61
C HIS A 99 28.08 27.60 7.70
N LEU A 100 28.18 26.31 8.02
CA LEU A 100 28.85 25.34 7.16
C LEU A 100 27.91 24.97 6.02
N ASN A 101 28.29 25.25 4.78
CA ASN A 101 27.55 24.81 3.61
C ASN A 101 28.31 23.65 2.95
N TYR A 102 27.64 22.51 2.83
CA TYR A 102 28.21 21.32 2.22
C TYR A 102 27.12 20.47 1.57
N THR A 103 27.53 19.60 0.66
CA THR A 103 26.67 18.67 -0.05
C THR A 103 27.24 17.27 0.08
N ILE A 104 26.44 16.32 0.54
CA ILE A 104 26.79 14.90 0.51
C ILE A 104 26.15 14.29 -0.75
N LYS A 105 26.97 13.89 -1.71
CA LYS A 105 26.61 13.10 -2.87
C LYS A 105 26.77 11.62 -2.50
N ALA A 106 25.66 10.88 -2.45
CA ALA A 106 25.67 9.43 -2.24
C ALA A 106 25.24 8.75 -3.54
N ASN A 107 25.92 7.67 -3.95
CA ASN A 107 25.47 6.84 -5.07
C ASN A 107 24.35 5.89 -4.64
N LEU A 108 23.36 6.42 -3.92
CA LEU A 108 22.14 5.71 -3.58
C LEU A 108 21.22 5.78 -4.81
N PRO A 109 20.51 4.69 -5.16
CA PRO A 109 19.52 4.75 -6.23
C PRO A 109 18.57 5.93 -5.94
N PRO A 110 18.25 6.80 -6.92
CA PRO A 110 17.38 7.93 -6.69
C PRO A 110 16.02 7.41 -6.27
N ILE A 111 15.76 7.43 -4.97
CA ILE A 111 14.47 7.09 -4.42
C ILE A 111 13.57 8.30 -4.64
N THR A 112 13.19 8.53 -5.90
CA THR A 112 12.04 9.38 -6.21
C THR A 112 10.87 8.86 -5.39
N SER A 113 10.20 9.76 -4.69
CA SER A 113 9.03 9.48 -3.85
C SER A 113 8.00 8.54 -4.49
N ALA A 114 7.96 8.43 -5.82
CA ALA A 114 7.13 7.49 -6.58
C ALA A 114 7.43 5.99 -6.37
N LEU A 115 8.67 5.59 -6.04
CA LEU A 115 9.06 4.17 -5.85
C LEU A 115 8.83 3.65 -4.42
N VAL A 116 8.63 4.55 -3.45
CA VAL A 116 8.42 4.19 -2.02
C VAL A 116 6.95 4.10 -1.64
N PHE A 117 6.06 4.69 -2.45
CA PHE A 117 4.64 4.38 -2.40
C PHE A 117 4.36 3.17 -3.27
N ASP A 118 5.06 2.06 -3.00
CA ASP A 118 4.65 0.78 -3.53
C ASP A 118 3.20 0.55 -3.04
N LYS A 119 2.31 0.32 -4.01
CA LYS A 119 0.83 0.41 -3.88
C LYS A 119 0.21 -0.56 -2.86
N GLU A 120 1.02 -1.26 -2.06
CA GLU A 120 0.58 -2.43 -1.29
C GLU A 120 1.07 -2.46 0.16
N GLY A 121 1.64 -1.37 0.69
CA GLY A 121 2.03 -1.31 2.11
C GLY A 121 3.08 -2.36 2.49
N SER A 122 3.88 -2.81 1.52
CA SER A 122 5.07 -3.62 1.72
C SER A 122 6.07 -2.79 2.55
N HIS A 123 6.54 -3.38 3.64
CA HIS A 123 7.65 -2.81 4.40
C HIS A 123 8.87 -2.82 3.49
N ASN A 124 9.36 -1.62 3.13
CA ASN A 124 10.70 -1.50 2.57
C ASN A 124 11.68 -1.84 3.70
N GLU A 125 12.09 -3.12 3.77
CA GLU A 125 13.06 -3.66 4.73
C GLU A 125 14.40 -2.88 4.73
N TYR A 126 14.61 -2.02 3.74
CA TYR A 126 15.84 -1.28 3.50
C TYR A 126 15.73 0.25 3.63
N LEU A 127 14.54 0.81 3.93
CA LEU A 127 14.39 2.27 3.87
C LEU A 127 15.31 2.96 4.88
N GLY A 128 15.32 2.54 6.14
CA GLY A 128 16.14 3.16 7.18
C GLY A 128 17.61 2.82 7.10
N THR A 129 17.93 1.56 6.77
CA THR A 129 19.31 1.08 6.70
C THR A 129 20.11 1.77 5.60
N MET A 130 19.47 2.10 4.46
CA MET A 130 20.12 2.83 3.38
C MET A 130 20.55 4.26 3.76
N TYR A 131 19.93 4.88 4.77
CA TYR A 131 20.32 6.21 5.23
C TYR A 131 21.34 6.20 6.37
N TYR A 132 21.73 5.04 6.91
CA TYR A 132 22.61 4.96 8.08
C TYR A 132 23.97 5.58 7.83
N GLU A 133 24.60 5.27 6.69
CA GLU A 133 25.93 5.80 6.36
C GLU A 133 25.88 7.30 6.09
N PHE A 134 24.86 7.75 5.36
CA PHE A 134 24.61 9.17 5.09
C PHE A 134 24.42 9.96 6.39
N MET A 135 23.55 9.47 7.29
CA MET A 135 23.28 10.11 8.58
C MET A 135 24.48 10.06 9.52
N ALA A 136 25.23 8.96 9.54
CA ALA A 136 26.45 8.85 10.34
C ALA A 136 27.53 9.84 9.87
N LEU A 137 27.72 9.98 8.56
CA LEU A 137 28.65 10.96 7.99
C LEU A 137 28.19 12.39 8.28
N GLN A 138 26.91 12.70 8.05
CA GLN A 138 26.35 14.03 8.32
C GLN A 138 26.53 14.42 9.79
N TRP A 139 26.20 13.51 10.71
CA TRP A 139 26.39 13.74 12.14
C TRP A 139 27.86 13.90 12.52
N ALA A 140 28.78 13.14 11.90
CA ALA A 140 30.21 13.30 12.14
C ALA A 140 30.73 14.67 11.69
N VAL A 141 30.30 15.16 10.52
CA VAL A 141 30.66 16.49 10.02
C VAL A 141 30.10 17.59 10.92
N ASP A 142 28.81 17.55 11.22
CA ASP A 142 28.13 18.57 12.02
C ASP A 142 28.69 18.62 13.45
N SER A 143 28.91 17.47 14.09
CA SER A 143 29.42 17.41 15.45
C SER A 143 30.87 17.93 15.57
N VAL A 144 31.74 17.62 14.60
CA VAL A 144 33.11 18.12 14.57
C VAL A 144 33.15 19.62 14.31
N TYR A 145 32.34 20.11 13.36
CA TYR A 145 32.25 21.53 13.08
C TYR A 145 31.74 22.32 14.29
N LEU A 146 30.68 21.85 14.95
CA LEU A 146 30.16 22.48 16.18
C LEU A 146 31.20 22.51 17.30
N GLN A 147 31.99 21.43 17.44
CA GLN A 147 33.08 21.38 18.40
C GLN A 147 34.18 22.40 18.10
N LYS A 148 34.51 22.60 16.82
CA LYS A 148 35.53 23.57 16.36
C LYS A 148 35.08 25.02 16.51
N VAL A 149 33.80 25.32 16.31
CA VAL A 149 33.26 26.68 16.42
C VAL A 149 32.99 27.06 17.89
N THR A 150 32.58 26.11 18.71
CA THR A 150 32.18 26.37 20.11
C THR A 150 33.31 26.13 21.12
N ASP A 151 34.40 25.49 20.70
CA ASP A 151 35.48 24.98 21.56
C ASP A 151 34.98 24.10 22.74
N LYS A 152 33.79 23.51 22.59
CA LYS A 152 33.16 22.65 23.58
C LYS A 152 32.84 21.28 22.98
N PRO A 153 33.03 20.19 23.74
CA PRO A 153 32.64 18.87 23.27
C PRO A 153 31.12 18.79 23.08
N VAL A 154 30.67 18.21 21.97
CA VAL A 154 29.25 17.95 21.71
C VAL A 154 28.85 16.68 22.46
N ALA A 155 28.14 16.83 23.58
CA ALA A 155 27.68 15.72 24.43
C ALA A 155 26.32 15.13 24.01
N GLN A 156 25.74 15.59 22.91
CA GLN A 156 24.42 15.18 22.46
C GLN A 156 24.45 13.77 21.86
N ASN A 157 23.60 12.88 22.37
CA ASN A 157 23.40 11.56 21.79
C ASN A 157 22.21 11.60 20.82
N VAL A 158 22.49 11.45 19.53
CA VAL A 158 21.46 11.40 18.48
C VAL A 158 21.19 9.95 18.12
N VAL A 159 19.92 9.57 18.26
CA VAL A 159 19.43 8.24 17.91
C VAL A 159 18.59 8.32 16.65
N LEU A 160 18.79 7.36 15.76
CA LEU A 160 17.93 7.15 14.60
C LEU A 160 16.90 6.09 14.96
N GLN A 161 15.64 6.44 14.75
CA GLN A 161 14.53 5.53 14.97
C GLN A 161 13.53 5.66 13.82
N GLU A 162 13.30 4.56 13.12
CA GLU A 162 12.19 4.47 12.19
C GLU A 162 10.86 4.45 12.95
N PHE A 163 9.85 5.10 12.39
CA PHE A 163 8.51 4.96 12.91
C PHE A 163 8.02 3.52 12.67
N PRO A 164 7.37 2.90 13.67
CA PRO A 164 6.85 1.55 13.51
C PRO A 164 5.89 1.52 12.32
N SER A 165 6.26 0.78 11.28
CA SER A 165 5.37 0.49 10.17
C SER A 165 4.52 -0.71 10.54
N VAL A 166 3.20 -0.55 10.48
CA VAL A 166 2.30 -1.69 10.64
C VAL A 166 2.26 -2.44 9.32
N THR A 167 3.03 -3.53 9.27
CA THR A 167 2.86 -4.54 8.24
C THR A 167 1.54 -5.25 8.48
N THR A 168 0.52 -4.92 7.70
CA THR A 168 -0.63 -5.80 7.55
C THR A 168 -0.11 -7.11 6.98
N ARG A 169 -0.25 -8.21 7.72
CA ARG A 169 0.12 -9.56 7.26
C ARG A 169 -0.62 -9.84 5.95
N LYS A 170 0.10 -9.61 4.84
CA LYS A 170 -0.21 -9.89 3.43
C LYS A 170 -1.64 -9.57 2.97
N VAL A 171 -1.78 -8.38 2.40
CA VAL A 171 -2.79 -8.02 1.37
C VAL A 171 -2.80 -9.03 0.19
N ARG A 172 -1.73 -9.82 0.02
CA ARG A 172 -1.63 -10.89 -1.00
C ARG A 172 -2.73 -11.96 -0.89
N ASP A 173 -3.18 -12.29 0.33
CA ASP A 173 -4.30 -13.23 0.52
C ASP A 173 -5.66 -12.55 0.32
N MET A 174 -5.75 -11.23 0.54
CA MET A 174 -6.97 -10.45 0.34
C MET A 174 -7.34 -10.35 -1.14
N SER A 175 -6.37 -10.17 -2.04
CA SER A 175 -6.65 -10.15 -3.49
C SER A 175 -7.15 -11.51 -4.00
N GLY A 176 -6.53 -12.61 -3.54
CA GLY A 176 -6.99 -13.96 -3.84
C GLY A 176 -8.39 -14.25 -3.26
N LEU A 177 -8.63 -13.84 -2.02
CA LEU A 177 -9.94 -13.95 -1.37
C LEU A 177 -11.01 -13.13 -2.11
N LEU A 178 -10.72 -11.88 -2.47
CA LEU A 178 -11.61 -11.00 -3.21
C LEU A 178 -12.00 -11.63 -4.55
N THR A 179 -11.02 -12.18 -5.27
CA THR A 179 -11.23 -12.85 -6.56
C THR A 179 -12.08 -14.11 -6.38
N ALA A 180 -11.81 -14.92 -5.36
CA ALA A 180 -12.59 -16.12 -5.04
C ALA A 180 -14.03 -15.80 -4.61
N LEU A 181 -14.23 -14.77 -3.79
CA LEU A 181 -15.56 -14.32 -3.34
C LEU A 181 -16.38 -13.79 -4.52
N THR A 182 -15.75 -12.96 -5.36
CA THR A 182 -16.39 -12.39 -6.54
C THR A 182 -16.81 -13.49 -7.52
N THR A 183 -15.90 -14.42 -7.84
CA THR A 183 -16.19 -15.53 -8.76
C THR A 183 -17.26 -16.48 -8.21
N CYS A 184 -17.23 -16.83 -6.91
CA CYS A 184 -18.29 -17.63 -6.28
C CYS A 184 -19.65 -16.92 -6.33
N THR A 185 -19.68 -15.61 -6.08
CA THR A 185 -20.90 -14.80 -6.11
C THR A 185 -21.46 -14.65 -7.53
N TRP A 186 -20.60 -14.66 -8.55
CA TRP A 186 -21.01 -14.70 -9.94
C TRP A 186 -21.52 -16.09 -10.33
N LEU A 187 -20.81 -17.16 -9.99
CA LEU A 187 -21.22 -18.52 -10.37
C LEU A 187 -22.54 -18.99 -9.72
N ALA A 188 -22.81 -18.57 -8.48
CA ALA A 188 -23.96 -19.05 -7.73
C ALA A 188 -25.34 -18.80 -8.38
N PRO A 189 -25.69 -17.59 -8.85
CA PRO A 189 -26.97 -17.36 -9.54
C PRO A 189 -27.00 -17.87 -10.98
N MET A 190 -25.86 -18.22 -11.59
CA MET A 190 -25.75 -18.56 -13.01
C MET A 190 -26.77 -19.62 -13.45
N LEU A 191 -26.80 -20.76 -12.76
CA LEU A 191 -27.70 -21.86 -13.09
C LEU A 191 -29.17 -21.43 -12.95
N SER A 192 -29.53 -20.79 -11.84
CA SER A 192 -30.89 -20.32 -11.58
C SER A 192 -31.38 -19.33 -12.64
N THR A 193 -30.51 -18.40 -13.07
CA THR A 193 -30.82 -17.43 -14.12
C THR A 193 -31.00 -18.13 -15.48
N ILE A 194 -30.11 -19.05 -15.85
CA ILE A 194 -30.22 -19.80 -17.12
C ILE A 194 -31.49 -20.65 -17.16
N PHE A 195 -31.82 -21.34 -16.06
CA PHE A 195 -33.04 -22.14 -15.96
C PHE A 195 -34.29 -21.27 -16.08
N LEU A 196 -34.33 -20.10 -15.44
CA LEU A 196 -35.45 -19.17 -15.59
C LEU A 196 -35.60 -18.72 -17.06
N ILE A 197 -34.52 -18.23 -17.68
CA ILE A 197 -34.55 -17.76 -19.07
C ILE A 197 -35.05 -18.87 -20.00
N SER A 198 -34.51 -20.08 -19.84
CA SER A 198 -34.85 -21.23 -20.68
C SER A 198 -36.32 -21.60 -20.55
N ARG A 199 -36.83 -21.66 -19.32
CA ARG A 199 -38.24 -21.96 -19.05
C ARG A 199 -39.17 -20.89 -19.64
N LEU A 200 -38.85 -19.61 -19.49
CA LEU A 200 -39.68 -18.53 -20.04
C LEU A 200 -39.75 -18.54 -21.57
N ILE A 201 -38.66 -18.91 -22.24
CA ILE A 201 -38.60 -19.02 -23.70
C ILE A 201 -39.31 -20.29 -24.18
N GLU A 202 -39.18 -21.40 -23.45
CA GLU A 202 -39.92 -22.63 -23.71
C GLU A 202 -41.43 -22.41 -23.58
N GLU A 203 -41.89 -21.77 -22.50
CA GLU A 203 -43.31 -21.43 -22.29
C GLU A 203 -43.85 -20.47 -23.37
N ARG A 204 -43.01 -19.59 -23.92
CA ARG A 204 -43.38 -18.73 -25.04
C ARG A 204 -43.44 -19.50 -26.37
N SER A 205 -42.42 -20.31 -26.66
CA SER A 205 -42.30 -21.02 -27.94
C SER A 205 -43.28 -22.19 -28.08
N SER A 206 -43.64 -22.84 -26.98
CA SER A 206 -44.69 -23.87 -26.92
C SER A 206 -46.10 -23.30 -26.99
N GLY A 207 -46.27 -21.98 -26.88
CA GLY A 207 -47.59 -21.32 -26.83
C GLY A 207 -48.33 -21.47 -25.50
N ILE A 208 -47.72 -22.11 -24.48
CA ILE A 208 -48.30 -22.26 -23.14
C ILE A 208 -48.64 -20.89 -22.53
N ARG A 209 -47.78 -19.88 -22.77
CA ARG A 209 -48.04 -18.51 -22.32
C ARG A 209 -49.33 -17.92 -22.89
N GLU A 210 -49.61 -18.15 -24.17
CA GLU A 210 -50.84 -17.66 -24.80
C GLU A 210 -52.06 -18.47 -24.35
N LEU A 211 -51.90 -19.78 -24.13
CA LEU A 211 -52.95 -20.61 -23.54
C LEU A 211 -53.35 -20.11 -22.14
N MET A 212 -52.38 -19.77 -21.28
CA MET A 212 -52.64 -19.22 -19.95
C MET A 212 -53.37 -17.88 -20.00
N LYS A 213 -53.04 -17.01 -20.98
CA LYS A 213 -53.78 -15.77 -21.22
C LYS A 213 -55.21 -16.02 -21.68
N MET A 214 -55.44 -17.03 -22.53
CA MET A 214 -56.79 -17.42 -22.95
C MET A 214 -57.62 -17.96 -21.79
N MET A 215 -56.99 -18.55 -20.77
CA MET A 215 -57.66 -18.95 -19.51
C MET A 215 -57.96 -17.78 -18.56
N GLY A 216 -57.66 -16.54 -18.95
CA GLY A 216 -57.97 -15.33 -18.19
C GLY A 216 -56.86 -14.88 -17.23
N VAL A 217 -55.68 -15.48 -17.27
CA VAL A 217 -54.53 -15.06 -16.44
C VAL A 217 -53.85 -13.85 -17.07
N THR A 218 -53.62 -12.80 -16.27
CA THR A 218 -52.93 -11.60 -16.74
C THR A 218 -51.42 -11.83 -16.85
N SER A 219 -50.73 -11.03 -17.68
CA SER A 219 -49.28 -11.19 -17.86
C SER A 219 -48.48 -10.85 -16.61
N ASP A 220 -49.00 -9.95 -15.77
CA ASP A 220 -48.35 -9.51 -14.53
C ASP A 220 -48.42 -10.60 -13.46
N GLU A 221 -49.56 -11.30 -13.35
CA GLU A 221 -49.73 -12.46 -12.48
C GLU A 221 -48.77 -13.59 -12.85
N LEU A 222 -48.57 -13.83 -14.15
CA LEU A 222 -47.61 -14.83 -14.62
C LEU A 222 -46.17 -14.44 -14.25
N GLY A 223 -45.78 -13.17 -14.45
CA GLY A 223 -44.48 -12.66 -14.02
C GLY A 223 -44.26 -12.80 -12.52
N LEU A 224 -45.27 -12.45 -11.71
CA LEU A 224 -45.24 -12.60 -10.26
C LEU A 224 -45.13 -14.09 -9.86
N ALA A 225 -45.85 -14.99 -10.52
CA ALA A 225 -45.78 -16.42 -10.24
C ALA A 225 -44.37 -16.98 -10.48
N HIS A 226 -43.71 -16.60 -11.58
CA HIS A 226 -42.32 -17.00 -11.82
C HIS A 226 -41.36 -16.40 -10.79
N PHE A 227 -41.55 -15.14 -10.41
CA PHE A 227 -40.75 -14.50 -9.36
C PHE A 227 -40.90 -15.24 -8.03
N VAL A 228 -42.13 -15.50 -7.58
CA VAL A 228 -42.41 -16.25 -6.35
C VAL A 228 -41.81 -17.65 -6.38
N ASN A 229 -41.85 -18.33 -7.52
CA ASN A 229 -41.23 -19.65 -7.68
C ASN A 229 -39.70 -19.61 -7.55
N THR A 230 -39.05 -18.47 -7.80
CA THR A 230 -37.60 -18.30 -7.64
C THR A 230 -37.17 -17.81 -6.26
N LEU A 231 -38.11 -17.32 -5.44
CA LEU A 231 -37.82 -16.83 -4.08
C LEU A 231 -37.16 -17.88 -3.16
N PRO A 232 -37.57 -19.17 -3.15
CA PRO A 232 -36.90 -20.17 -2.32
C PRO A 232 -35.41 -20.34 -2.65
N ALA A 233 -35.05 -20.28 -3.94
CA ALA A 233 -33.65 -20.34 -4.38
C ALA A 233 -32.88 -19.07 -3.98
N CYS A 234 -33.53 -17.91 -4.02
CA CYS A 234 -32.95 -16.65 -3.55
C CYS A 234 -32.67 -16.69 -2.03
N LEU A 235 -33.63 -17.18 -1.25
CA LEU A 235 -33.50 -17.30 0.21
C LEU A 235 -32.42 -18.32 0.59
N SER A 236 -32.37 -19.47 -0.09
CA SER A 236 -31.33 -20.47 0.16
C SER A 236 -29.93 -19.96 -0.17
N PHE A 237 -29.79 -19.17 -1.24
CA PHE A 237 -28.54 -18.48 -1.57
C PHE A 237 -28.12 -17.49 -0.48
N ALA A 238 -29.00 -16.55 -0.09
CA ALA A 238 -28.68 -15.53 0.89
C ALA A 238 -28.35 -16.12 2.28
N ILE A 239 -29.16 -17.08 2.76
CA ILE A 239 -28.95 -17.73 4.06
C ILE A 239 -27.72 -18.65 4.03
N GLY A 240 -27.56 -19.44 2.97
CA GLY A 240 -26.41 -20.34 2.81
C GLY A 240 -25.08 -19.59 2.79
N SER A 241 -25.00 -18.52 2.00
CA SER A 241 -23.82 -17.65 1.97
C SER A 241 -23.57 -16.96 3.30
N LEU A 242 -24.61 -16.51 4.02
CA LEU A 242 -24.47 -15.93 5.35
C LEU A 242 -23.84 -16.92 6.35
N ILE A 243 -24.31 -18.17 6.35
CA ILE A 243 -23.76 -19.22 7.23
C ILE A 243 -22.27 -19.42 6.94
N ILE A 244 -21.89 -19.50 5.65
CA ILE A 244 -20.49 -19.67 5.25
C ILE A 244 -19.63 -18.48 5.71
N PHE A 245 -20.11 -17.25 5.52
CA PHE A 245 -19.32 -16.05 5.82
C PHE A 245 -19.23 -15.72 7.31
N LYS A 246 -20.27 -16.03 8.10
CA LYS A 246 -20.38 -15.63 9.52
C LYS A 246 -20.32 -16.76 10.52
N MET A 247 -20.88 -17.92 10.21
CA MET A 247 -21.06 -19.03 11.17
C MET A 247 -20.00 -20.12 11.03
N SER A 248 -19.06 -19.97 10.11
CA SER A 248 -17.92 -20.88 9.96
C SER A 248 -16.94 -20.78 11.14
N SER A 249 -16.20 -21.85 11.42
CA SER A 249 -15.15 -21.90 12.45
C SER A 249 -14.05 -20.85 12.23
N THR A 250 -13.92 -20.37 10.99
CA THR A 250 -13.11 -19.21 10.62
C THR A 250 -13.99 -18.25 9.80
N PRO A 251 -14.68 -17.28 10.43
CA PRO A 251 -15.52 -16.34 9.70
C PRO A 251 -14.64 -15.50 8.76
N VAL A 252 -15.07 -15.40 7.50
CA VAL A 252 -14.37 -14.63 6.46
C VAL A 252 -14.43 -13.13 6.80
N PHE A 253 -15.61 -12.70 7.26
CA PHE A 253 -15.89 -11.35 7.66
C PHE A 253 -16.39 -11.37 9.11
N PRO A 254 -15.52 -11.29 10.13
CA PRO A 254 -15.95 -11.33 11.52
C PRO A 254 -16.69 -10.07 11.96
N GLU A 255 -16.30 -8.88 11.49
CA GLU A 255 -16.73 -7.62 12.09
C GLU A 255 -17.98 -7.00 11.44
N SER A 256 -18.20 -7.28 10.17
CA SER A 256 -19.35 -6.76 9.42
C SER A 256 -20.71 -7.18 10.01
N SER A 257 -21.76 -6.45 9.71
CA SER A 257 -23.11 -6.81 10.14
C SER A 257 -23.70 -7.90 9.22
N GLY A 258 -23.99 -9.08 9.78
CA GLY A 258 -24.51 -10.21 8.99
C GLY A 258 -25.85 -9.93 8.28
N LEU A 259 -26.71 -9.11 8.88
CA LEU A 259 -27.99 -8.71 8.30
C LEU A 259 -27.81 -7.89 7.01
N PHE A 260 -26.85 -6.96 6.96
CA PHE A 260 -26.59 -6.17 5.76
C PHE A 260 -26.01 -7.04 4.64
N LEU A 261 -25.12 -7.98 4.98
CA LEU A 261 -24.58 -8.93 4.02
C LEU A 261 -25.69 -9.82 3.42
N ALA A 262 -26.62 -10.30 4.25
CA ALA A 262 -27.76 -11.09 3.80
C ALA A 262 -28.72 -10.30 2.89
N LEU A 263 -29.07 -9.07 3.28
CA LEU A 263 -29.91 -8.18 2.47
C LEU A 263 -29.25 -7.85 1.13
N PHE A 264 -27.94 -7.64 1.11
CA PHE A 264 -27.19 -7.40 -0.12
C PHE A 264 -27.24 -8.61 -1.05
N LEU A 265 -26.90 -9.80 -0.56
CA LEU A 265 -26.88 -11.02 -1.36
C LEU A 265 -28.28 -11.36 -1.89
N PHE A 266 -29.32 -11.14 -1.09
CA PHE A 266 -30.71 -11.25 -1.51
C PHE A 266 -31.03 -10.27 -2.65
N THR A 267 -30.70 -8.99 -2.48
CA THR A 267 -30.96 -7.95 -3.50
C THR A 267 -30.19 -8.23 -4.79
N TYR A 268 -28.95 -8.68 -4.70
CA TYR A 268 -28.15 -9.08 -5.85
C TYR A 268 -28.80 -10.23 -6.63
N PHE A 269 -29.26 -11.28 -5.93
CA PHE A 269 -29.93 -12.39 -6.60
C PHE A 269 -31.23 -11.95 -7.28
N VAL A 270 -32.04 -11.11 -6.61
CA VAL A 270 -33.25 -10.52 -7.22
C VAL A 270 -32.91 -9.71 -8.47
N ASN A 271 -31.82 -8.92 -8.46
CA ASN A 271 -31.36 -8.17 -9.62
C ASN A 271 -30.98 -9.12 -10.78
N MET A 272 -30.25 -10.20 -10.50
CA MET A 272 -29.92 -11.22 -11.50
C MET A 272 -31.17 -11.88 -12.11
N MET A 273 -32.21 -12.10 -11.31
CA MET A 273 -33.48 -12.61 -11.82
C MET A 273 -34.19 -11.60 -12.72
N ALA A 274 -34.22 -10.31 -12.33
CA ALA A 274 -34.80 -9.24 -13.14
C ALA A 274 -34.10 -9.12 -14.50
N VAL A 275 -32.76 -9.18 -14.52
CA VAL A 275 -31.97 -9.24 -15.76
C VAL A 275 -32.33 -10.49 -16.57
N GLY A 276 -32.48 -11.66 -15.93
CA GLY A 276 -32.95 -12.88 -16.59
C GLY A 276 -34.31 -12.72 -17.28
N PHE A 277 -35.28 -12.07 -16.62
CA PHE A 277 -36.57 -11.75 -17.23
C PHE A 277 -36.41 -10.86 -18.47
N CYS A 278 -35.63 -9.78 -18.38
CA CYS A 278 -35.32 -8.88 -19.49
C CYS A 278 -34.67 -9.62 -20.66
N CYS A 279 -33.65 -10.44 -20.39
CA CYS A 279 -32.97 -11.23 -21.41
C CYS A 279 -33.90 -12.23 -22.11
N SER A 280 -34.87 -12.81 -21.39
CA SER A 280 -35.85 -13.72 -22.01
C SER A 280 -36.72 -13.03 -23.07
N TYR A 281 -36.95 -11.71 -22.97
CA TYR A 281 -37.70 -10.96 -23.98
C TYR A 281 -36.89 -10.67 -25.24
N ILE A 282 -35.56 -10.56 -25.11
CA ILE A 282 -34.65 -10.27 -26.22
C ILE A 282 -34.43 -11.52 -27.09
N VAL A 283 -34.37 -12.71 -26.49
CA VAL A 283 -34.15 -13.96 -27.21
C VAL A 283 -35.46 -14.47 -27.82
N THR A 284 -35.50 -14.59 -29.15
CA THR A 284 -36.70 -15.00 -29.91
C THR A 284 -36.62 -16.42 -30.47
N SER A 285 -35.43 -16.99 -30.62
CA SER A 285 -35.21 -18.33 -31.18
C SER A 285 -35.24 -19.42 -30.10
N SER A 286 -36.09 -20.44 -30.25
CA SER A 286 -36.18 -21.53 -29.24
C SER A 286 -35.07 -22.58 -29.35
N SER A 287 -34.52 -22.82 -30.56
CA SER A 287 -33.57 -23.91 -30.81
C SER A 287 -32.20 -23.77 -30.13
N HIS A 288 -31.79 -22.55 -29.77
CA HIS A 288 -30.49 -22.26 -29.15
C HIS A 288 -30.63 -21.50 -27.82
N THR A 289 -31.77 -21.67 -27.15
CA THR A 289 -32.13 -20.93 -25.93
C THR A 289 -31.07 -21.00 -24.83
N ILE A 290 -30.61 -22.20 -24.49
CA ILE A 290 -29.64 -22.41 -23.40
C ILE A 290 -28.28 -21.79 -23.76
N SER A 291 -27.81 -22.02 -25.00
CA SER A 291 -26.53 -21.46 -25.47
C SER A 291 -26.56 -19.93 -25.50
N MET A 292 -27.66 -19.32 -25.92
CA MET A 292 -27.84 -17.87 -25.90
C MET A 292 -27.93 -17.33 -24.48
N ALA A 293 -28.63 -18.01 -23.58
CA ALA A 293 -28.70 -17.61 -22.17
C ALA A 293 -27.32 -17.63 -21.50
N VAL A 294 -26.53 -18.68 -21.74
CA VAL A 294 -25.13 -18.79 -21.26
C VAL A 294 -24.27 -17.68 -21.88
N PHE A 295 -24.38 -17.43 -23.18
CA PHE A 295 -23.61 -16.39 -23.86
C PHE A 295 -23.90 -15.00 -23.30
N VAL A 296 -25.18 -14.65 -23.12
CA VAL A 296 -25.60 -13.37 -22.53
C VAL A 296 -25.10 -13.26 -21.09
N TYR A 297 -25.15 -14.35 -20.32
CA TYR A 297 -24.64 -14.37 -18.95
C TYR A 297 -23.13 -14.10 -18.90
N ILE A 298 -22.34 -14.81 -19.70
CA ILE A 298 -20.88 -14.63 -19.78
C ILE A 298 -20.54 -13.21 -20.22
N LEU A 299 -21.25 -12.68 -21.23
CA LEU A 299 -21.05 -11.32 -21.70
C LEU A 299 -21.25 -10.30 -20.56
N LEU A 300 -22.32 -10.45 -19.77
CA LEU A 300 -22.58 -9.61 -18.61
C LEU A 300 -21.52 -9.77 -17.51
N SER A 301 -20.95 -10.97 -17.33
CA SER A 301 -19.90 -11.23 -16.34
C SER A 301 -18.52 -10.65 -16.73
N VAL A 302 -18.23 -10.46 -18.02
CA VAL A 302 -16.96 -9.86 -18.49
C VAL A 302 -16.98 -8.33 -18.45
N MET A 303 -18.16 -7.71 -18.58
CA MET A 303 -18.30 -6.25 -18.59
C MET A 303 -17.67 -5.52 -17.38
N PRO A 304 -17.76 -5.99 -16.12
CA PRO A 304 -17.12 -5.36 -14.97
C PRO A 304 -15.60 -5.23 -15.10
N ASP A 305 -14.93 -6.21 -15.74
CA ASP A 305 -13.47 -6.20 -15.89
C ASP A 305 -12.99 -5.15 -16.91
N LEU A 306 -13.88 -4.71 -17.81
CA LEU A 306 -13.61 -3.65 -18.78
C LEU A 306 -13.75 -2.25 -18.18
N VAL A 307 -14.31 -2.12 -16.97
CA VAL A 307 -14.47 -0.83 -16.28
C VAL A 307 -13.15 -0.48 -15.59
N PRO A 308 -12.51 0.66 -15.93
CA PRO A 308 -11.28 1.05 -15.26
C PRO A 308 -11.55 1.32 -13.78
N ARG A 309 -10.88 0.57 -12.89
CA ARG A 309 -11.04 0.68 -11.44
C ARG A 309 -10.73 2.08 -10.89
N ASP A 310 -9.88 2.84 -11.59
CA ASP A 310 -9.43 4.16 -11.18
C ASP A 310 -10.26 5.32 -11.78
N ALA A 311 -11.16 5.07 -12.73
CA ALA A 311 -11.91 6.12 -13.42
C ALA A 311 -13.24 6.45 -12.71
N ARG A 312 -13.18 7.23 -11.63
CA ARG A 312 -14.35 7.76 -10.89
C ARG A 312 -15.09 8.88 -11.65
N HIS A 313 -15.41 8.68 -12.92
CA HIS A 313 -16.26 9.64 -13.65
C HIS A 313 -17.73 9.32 -13.37
N PRO A 314 -18.54 10.26 -12.84
CA PRO A 314 -19.89 9.97 -12.34
C PRO A 314 -20.84 9.40 -13.39
N THR A 315 -20.71 9.83 -14.65
CA THR A 315 -21.51 9.30 -15.76
C THR A 315 -21.13 7.87 -16.15
N LEU A 316 -19.84 7.52 -16.07
CA LEU A 316 -19.36 6.17 -16.34
C LEU A 316 -19.86 5.23 -15.24
N THR A 317 -19.78 5.66 -13.98
CA THR A 317 -20.30 4.91 -12.83
C THR A 317 -21.79 4.60 -12.95
N ALA A 318 -22.59 5.57 -13.40
CA ALA A 318 -24.02 5.37 -13.63
C ALA A 318 -24.30 4.35 -14.76
N LEU A 319 -23.50 4.39 -15.84
CA LEU A 319 -23.61 3.43 -16.93
C LEU A 319 -23.19 2.02 -16.50
N THR A 320 -22.14 1.91 -15.70
CA THR A 320 -21.64 0.63 -15.19
C THR A 320 -22.53 0.05 -14.09
N ALA A 321 -23.30 0.88 -13.39
CA ALA A 321 -24.30 0.42 -12.42
C ALA A 321 -25.45 -0.37 -13.05
N LEU A 322 -25.66 -0.27 -14.37
CA LEU A 322 -26.62 -1.10 -15.11
C LEU A 322 -26.15 -2.56 -15.26
N VAL A 323 -24.85 -2.81 -15.10
CA VAL A 323 -24.29 -4.16 -15.18
C VAL A 323 -24.45 -4.84 -13.82
N PRO A 324 -25.16 -5.98 -13.73
CA PRO A 324 -25.57 -6.53 -12.44
C PRO A 324 -24.39 -7.03 -11.59
N HIS A 325 -23.25 -7.33 -12.21
CA HIS A 325 -22.04 -7.83 -11.54
C HIS A 325 -21.12 -6.73 -10.98
N VAL A 326 -21.33 -5.46 -11.35
CA VAL A 326 -20.51 -4.33 -10.90
C VAL A 326 -20.75 -4.00 -9.42
N GLY A 327 -22.01 -4.05 -8.96
CA GLY A 327 -22.36 -3.79 -7.55
C GLY A 327 -21.64 -4.72 -6.55
N PRO A 328 -21.68 -6.05 -6.75
CA PRO A 328 -20.92 -7.00 -5.93
C PRO A 328 -19.42 -6.76 -5.91
N LEU A 329 -18.82 -6.39 -7.05
CA LEU A 329 -17.38 -6.10 -7.11
C LEU A 329 -17.00 -4.97 -6.15
N TYR A 330 -17.71 -3.83 -6.24
CA TYR A 330 -17.46 -2.70 -5.34
C TYR A 330 -17.75 -3.03 -3.89
N LEU A 331 -18.82 -3.78 -3.60
CA LEU A 331 -19.10 -4.18 -2.23
C LEU A 331 -17.98 -5.03 -1.65
N TRP A 332 -17.51 -6.05 -2.37
CA TRP A 332 -16.46 -6.93 -1.84
C TRP A 332 -15.16 -6.16 -1.62
N GLU A 333 -14.82 -5.22 -2.51
CA GLU A 333 -13.68 -4.33 -2.33
C GLU A 333 -13.80 -3.47 -1.07
N GLU A 334 -14.93 -2.79 -0.89
CA GLU A 334 -15.19 -1.95 0.30
C GLU A 334 -15.25 -2.77 1.58
N LEU A 335 -15.91 -3.94 1.57
CA LEU A 335 -16.02 -4.81 2.73
C LEU A 335 -14.64 -5.34 3.16
N CYS A 336 -13.80 -5.73 2.21
CA CYS A 336 -12.41 -6.12 2.47
C CYS A 336 -11.57 -4.95 3.03
N GLN A 337 -11.78 -3.74 2.53
CA GLN A 337 -11.08 -2.54 3.04
C GLN A 337 -11.51 -2.18 4.46
N LEU A 338 -12.82 -2.20 4.75
CA LEU A 338 -13.35 -1.90 6.07
C LEU A 338 -12.88 -2.92 7.12
N GLU A 339 -12.92 -4.21 6.79
CA GLU A 339 -12.43 -5.26 7.69
C GLU A 339 -10.90 -5.17 7.90
N ALA A 340 -10.15 -4.74 6.89
CA ALA A 340 -8.73 -4.43 7.04
C ALA A 340 -8.50 -3.23 7.98
N GLN A 341 -9.29 -2.17 7.86
CA GLN A 341 -9.20 -0.97 8.70
C GLN A 341 -9.55 -1.25 10.16
N ASP A 342 -10.65 -1.98 10.42
CA ASP A 342 -11.07 -2.35 11.77
C ASP A 342 -10.07 -3.28 12.45
N PHE A 343 -9.50 -4.22 11.69
CA PHE A 343 -8.41 -5.07 12.17
C PHE A 343 -7.21 -4.21 12.59
N ILE A 344 -6.83 -3.22 11.77
CA ILE A 344 -5.74 -2.29 12.08
C ILE A 344 -6.04 -1.51 13.37
N GLN A 345 -7.23 -0.89 13.48
CA GLN A 345 -7.59 -0.08 14.65
C GLN A 345 -7.57 -0.86 15.97
N ARG A 346 -8.08 -2.11 15.99
CA ARG A 346 -8.05 -2.96 17.20
C ARG A 346 -6.64 -3.34 17.63
N ASN A 347 -5.76 -3.61 16.67
CA ASN A 347 -4.38 -3.93 16.98
C ASN A 347 -3.62 -2.69 17.47
N TYR A 348 -3.88 -1.51 16.91
CA TYR A 348 -3.31 -0.27 17.42
C TYR A 348 -3.78 0.07 18.85
N THR A 349 -5.05 -0.18 19.19
CA THR A 349 -5.55 0.06 20.55
C THR A 349 -4.97 -0.92 21.58
N GLN A 350 -4.66 -2.16 21.18
CA GLN A 350 -3.96 -3.12 22.04
C GLN A 350 -2.47 -2.78 22.27
N ILE A 351 -1.80 -2.14 21.30
CA ILE A 351 -0.39 -1.72 21.44
C ILE A 351 -0.25 -0.42 22.26
N ARG A 352 -1.35 0.29 22.52
CA ARG A 352 -1.37 1.56 23.25
C ARG A 352 -1.07 1.34 24.74
N SER A 353 0.20 1.43 25.13
CA SER A 353 0.57 1.53 26.54
C SER A 353 0.00 2.85 27.12
N PRO A 354 -0.40 2.88 28.40
CA PRO A 354 -1.01 4.05 29.03
C PRO A 354 -0.12 5.31 29.06
N ALA A 355 1.18 5.20 28.75
CA ALA A 355 2.13 6.31 28.75
C ALA A 355 2.05 7.22 27.51
N MET A 356 1.27 6.85 26.48
CA MET A 356 1.20 7.59 25.20
C MET A 356 -0.15 8.28 24.97
N ARG A 357 -0.87 8.59 26.06
CA ARG A 357 -2.27 9.04 26.04
C ARG A 357 -2.45 10.50 25.63
N ASP A 358 -1.41 11.35 25.72
CA ASP A 358 -1.64 12.80 25.71
C ASP A 358 -1.35 13.55 24.39
N ASP A 359 -0.64 12.98 23.41
CA ASP A 359 -0.03 13.82 22.34
C ASP A 359 -0.42 13.56 20.88
N VAL A 360 -1.40 12.69 20.56
CA VAL A 360 -1.77 12.46 19.15
C VAL A 360 -3.26 12.63 18.92
N ARG A 361 -3.65 13.83 18.44
CA ARG A 361 -4.96 14.07 17.82
C ARG A 361 -4.89 13.60 16.37
N PHE A 362 -5.70 12.60 16.04
CA PHE A 362 -5.85 12.07 14.69
C PHE A 362 -6.70 13.04 13.86
N ASN A 363 -6.20 13.49 12.70
CA ASN A 363 -6.98 14.26 11.73
C ASN A 363 -7.52 13.28 10.67
N PRO A 364 -8.86 13.09 10.55
CA PRO A 364 -9.45 12.09 9.65
C PRO A 364 -9.38 12.44 8.16
N ASP A 365 -9.04 13.68 7.77
CA ASP A 365 -9.31 14.18 6.40
C ASP A 365 -8.09 14.33 5.47
N GLY A 366 -7.00 13.58 5.66
CA GLY A 366 -5.78 13.79 4.85
C GLY A 366 -5.00 12.52 4.52
N LEU A 367 -5.22 11.97 3.33
CA LEU A 367 -4.50 10.85 2.73
C LEU A 367 -3.10 11.25 2.22
N TYR A 368 -2.34 12.00 3.03
CA TYR A 368 -0.92 12.28 2.83
C TYR A 368 -0.17 11.97 4.11
N ARG A 369 0.37 10.75 4.20
CA ARG A 369 1.35 10.39 5.24
C ARG A 369 2.62 11.18 4.99
N ARG A 370 2.77 12.32 5.68
CA ARG A 370 4.08 12.96 5.86
C ARG A 370 4.93 12.01 6.71
N VAL A 371 6.08 11.60 6.19
CA VAL A 371 7.13 10.96 6.99
C VAL A 371 7.67 12.05 7.91
N PHE A 372 7.26 12.03 9.16
CA PHE A 372 7.92 12.80 10.19
C PHE A 372 9.16 12.03 10.60
N PHE A 373 10.28 12.71 10.84
CA PHE A 373 11.40 12.19 11.60
C PHE A 373 11.31 12.84 12.99
N ARG A 374 11.27 12.05 14.06
CA ARG A 374 11.33 12.60 15.41
C ARG A 374 12.77 12.56 15.88
N ILE A 375 13.42 13.72 15.83
CA ILE A 375 14.69 13.93 16.52
C ILE A 375 14.35 14.18 17.98
N THR A 376 14.56 13.20 18.85
CA THR A 376 14.43 13.39 20.30
C THR A 376 15.78 13.81 20.87
N TRP A 377 15.80 15.00 21.47
CA TRP A 377 16.94 15.52 22.20
C TRP A 377 16.99 14.86 23.58
N GLY A 378 17.99 14.01 23.81
CA GLY A 378 18.19 13.37 25.11
C GLY A 378 18.74 14.37 26.13
N ASN A 379 17.98 14.59 27.20
CA ASN A 379 18.37 15.17 28.49
C ASN A 379 19.23 16.46 28.48
N THR A 380 18.57 17.60 28.32
CA THR A 380 18.76 18.74 29.24
C THR A 380 17.46 19.54 29.29
N GLU A 381 16.86 19.65 30.48
CA GLU A 381 15.91 20.72 30.76
C GLU A 381 16.60 22.07 30.49
N GLY A 382 16.12 22.77 29.47
CA GLY A 382 16.66 24.04 29.05
C GLY A 382 15.69 24.68 28.07
N VAL A 383 14.79 25.50 28.62
CA VAL A 383 13.97 26.43 27.84
C VAL A 383 14.90 27.34 27.05
N LEU A 384 14.74 27.35 25.72
CA LEU A 384 14.79 28.55 24.88
C LEU A 384 13.98 28.30 23.60
#